data_AF-X1CJQ1-F1
#
_entry.id   AF-X1CJQ1-F1
#
_cell.length_a   1.000
_cell.length_b   1.000
_cell.length_c   1.000
_cell.angle_alpha   90.00
_cell.angle_beta   90.00
_cell.angle_gamma   90.00
#
_symmetry.space_group_name_H-M   'P 1'
#
loop_
_entity.id
_entity.type
_entity.pdbx_description
1 polymer ?
#
loop_
_entity_poly.entity_id
_entity_poly.type
_entity_poly.pdbx_seq_one_letter_code
_entity_poly.pdbx_strand_id
1 'polypeptide(L)'
;LCRGLVEKGVKVNTERALTLALLHDVPEALTHDIDRRVVKLGGQPMKLGKHQAERNAVTKLSQTAGILGNILEEAWTLLESDNSLEAQIVHACDRLETSVQALEYVMQGYRPEQFNEFWKAAKAQKEGAMDEIAQILNPLLDRIKDYQS
;
A
#
# COMPACT_ATOMS: atom_id res chain seq x y z
N LEU A 1 -11.39 -6.50 -2.59
CA LEU A 1 -11.82 -5.34 -1.78
C LEU A 1 -12.92 -4.52 -2.45
N CYS A 2 -12.70 -3.89 -3.61
CA CYS A 2 -13.69 -3.03 -4.29
C CYS A 2 -15.08 -3.66 -4.46
N ARG A 3 -15.16 -4.91 -4.95
CA ARG A 3 -16.46 -5.62 -5.10
C ARG A 3 -17.20 -5.77 -3.77
N GLY A 4 -16.50 -6.16 -2.70
CA GLY A 4 -17.11 -6.30 -1.38
C GLY A 4 -17.61 -4.97 -0.80
N LEU A 5 -16.96 -3.85 -1.12
CA LEU A 5 -17.43 -2.51 -0.74
C LEU A 5 -18.70 -2.14 -1.52
N VAL A 6 -18.74 -2.41 -2.82
CA VAL A 6 -19.92 -2.18 -3.66
C VAL A 6 -21.12 -3.02 -3.19
N GLU A 7 -20.90 -4.29 -2.85
CA GLU A 7 -21.94 -5.18 -2.27
C GLU A 7 -22.48 -4.67 -0.93
N LYS A 8 -21.66 -3.94 -0.16
CA LYS A 8 -22.06 -3.26 1.08
C LYS A 8 -22.73 -1.89 0.83
N GLY A 9 -22.95 -1.49 -0.42
CA GLY A 9 -23.59 -0.23 -0.78
C GLY A 9 -22.66 0.98 -0.82
N VAL A 10 -21.35 0.78 -0.71
CA VAL A 10 -20.36 1.86 -0.81
C VAL A 10 -20.14 2.21 -2.28
N LYS A 11 -20.23 3.49 -2.63
CA LYS A 11 -19.95 3.98 -3.98
C LYS A 11 -18.43 4.03 -4.21
N VAL A 12 -17.91 3.07 -4.96
CA VAL A 12 -16.49 2.98 -5.32
C VAL A 12 -16.32 3.17 -6.83
N ASN A 13 -15.44 4.08 -7.25
CA ASN A 13 -14.97 4.08 -8.63
C ASN A 13 -13.90 2.99 -8.80
N THR A 14 -14.34 1.82 -9.25
CA THR A 14 -13.46 0.64 -9.38
C THR A 14 -12.37 0.84 -10.44
N GLU A 15 -12.68 1.53 -11.54
CA GLU A 15 -11.69 1.86 -12.57
C GLU A 15 -10.56 2.70 -11.98
N ARG A 16 -10.90 3.78 -11.27
CA ARG A 16 -9.92 4.63 -10.60
C ARG A 16 -9.12 3.85 -9.55
N ALA A 17 -9.76 3.06 -8.70
CA ALA A 17 -9.05 2.24 -7.71
C ALA A 17 -8.05 1.27 -8.35
N LEU A 18 -8.42 0.63 -9.47
CA LEU A 18 -7.52 -0.28 -10.19
C LEU A 18 -6.39 0.48 -10.88
N THR A 19 -6.65 1.64 -11.47
CA THR A 19 -5.60 2.52 -12.03
C THR A 19 -4.61 2.96 -10.96
N LEU A 20 -5.09 3.40 -9.80
CA LEU A 20 -4.23 3.75 -8.67
C LEU A 20 -3.38 2.55 -8.20
N ALA A 21 -3.99 1.36 -8.06
CA ALA A 21 -3.29 0.15 -7.64
C ALA A 21 -2.20 -0.26 -8.65
N LEU A 22 -2.45 -0.12 -9.95
CA LEU A 22 -1.45 -0.45 -10.97
C LEU A 22 -0.27 0.52 -10.99
N LEU A 23 -0.49 1.78 -10.59
CA LEU A 23 0.49 2.85 -10.73
C LEU A 23 1.21 3.21 -9.42
N HIS A 24 0.78 2.68 -8.28
CA HIS A 24 1.30 3.09 -6.97
C HIS A 24 2.81 2.87 -6.82
N ASP A 25 3.37 1.77 -7.31
CA ASP A 25 4.82 1.49 -7.21
C ASP A 25 5.61 1.77 -8.50
N VAL A 26 5.00 2.39 -9.51
CA VAL A 26 5.70 2.68 -10.78
C VAL A 26 7.02 3.46 -10.60
N PRO A 27 7.13 4.42 -9.66
CA PRO A 27 8.39 5.11 -9.39
C PRO A 27 9.54 4.21 -8.90
N GLU A 28 9.24 3.05 -8.34
CA GLU A 28 10.25 2.08 -7.91
C GLU A 28 11.06 1.52 -9.09
N ALA A 29 10.57 1.66 -10.33
CA ALA A 29 11.36 1.39 -11.52
C ALA A 29 12.63 2.26 -11.62
N LEU A 30 12.67 3.42 -10.95
CA LEU A 30 13.84 4.30 -10.89
C LEU A 30 14.46 4.37 -9.49
N THR A 31 13.66 4.37 -8.44
CA THR A 31 14.16 4.47 -7.06
C THR A 31 14.63 3.15 -6.49
N HIS A 32 14.19 2.03 -7.07
CA HIS A 32 14.14 0.71 -6.42
C HIS A 32 13.30 0.75 -5.14
N ASP A 33 13.00 -0.43 -4.59
CA ASP A 33 12.37 -0.54 -3.28
C ASP A 33 13.34 -0.09 -2.18
N ILE A 34 13.01 1.02 -1.52
CA ILE A 34 13.77 1.56 -0.39
C ILE A 34 13.21 0.93 0.89
N ASP A 35 13.95 -0.05 1.42
CA ASP A 35 13.55 -0.84 2.60
C ASP A 35 13.01 0.05 3.75
N ARG A 36 11.78 -0.27 4.21
CA ARG A 36 11.09 0.48 5.28
C ARG A 36 11.92 0.57 6.58
N ARG A 37 12.76 -0.42 6.89
CA ARG A 37 13.67 -0.41 8.06
C ARG A 37 14.74 0.66 7.91
N VAL A 38 15.29 0.84 6.71
CA VAL A 38 16.26 1.89 6.40
C VAL A 38 15.61 3.26 6.58
N VAL A 39 14.40 3.45 6.06
CA VAL A 39 13.63 4.69 6.24
C VAL A 39 13.38 4.99 7.71
N LYS A 40 12.98 3.97 8.48
CA LYS A 40 12.68 4.11 9.91
C LYS A 40 13.92 4.46 10.74
N LEU A 41 15.06 3.79 10.49
CA LEU A 41 16.33 4.07 11.16
C LEU A 41 16.84 5.49 10.83
N GLY A 42 16.64 5.94 9.60
CA GLY A 42 17.00 7.28 9.16
C GLY A 42 16.03 8.39 9.59
N GLY A 43 14.90 8.04 10.21
CA GLY A 43 13.92 8.98 10.75
C GLY A 43 13.27 9.90 9.71
N GLN A 44 12.85 11.10 10.16
CA GLN A 44 12.15 12.06 9.30
C GLN A 44 12.94 12.49 8.06
N PRO A 45 14.27 12.76 8.13
CA PRO A 45 15.04 13.12 6.94
C PRO A 45 14.98 12.05 5.85
N MET A 46 15.11 10.77 6.22
CA MET A 46 15.04 9.66 5.26
C MET A 46 13.63 9.46 4.71
N LYS A 47 12.60 9.66 5.53
CA LYS A 47 11.20 9.64 5.08
C LYS A 47 10.92 10.72 4.02
N LEU A 48 11.35 11.96 4.28
CA LEU A 48 11.20 13.06 3.32
C LEU A 48 12.04 12.81 2.05
N GLY A 49 13.25 12.27 2.22
CA GLY A 49 14.14 11.90 1.12
C GLY A 49 13.53 10.85 0.20
N LYS A 50 12.96 9.77 0.76
CA LYS A 50 12.25 8.73 -0.01
C LYS A 50 11.10 9.34 -0.81
N HIS A 51 10.22 10.08 -0.13
CA HIS A 51 9.07 10.72 -0.78
C HIS A 51 9.50 11.65 -1.92
N GLN A 52 10.54 12.47 -1.71
CA GLN A 52 11.05 13.36 -2.76
C GLN A 52 11.67 12.58 -3.93
N ALA A 53 12.39 11.49 -3.66
CA ALA A 53 12.96 10.65 -4.71
C ALA A 53 11.87 10.00 -5.57
N GLU A 54 10.82 9.47 -4.94
CA GLU A 54 9.67 8.89 -5.61
C GLU A 54 8.93 9.93 -6.45
N ARG A 55 8.64 11.11 -5.89
CA ARG A 55 8.01 12.21 -6.64
C ARG A 55 8.83 12.65 -7.85
N ASN A 56 10.16 12.70 -7.72
CA ASN A 56 11.06 12.99 -8.83
C ASN A 56 11.02 11.89 -9.90
N ALA A 57 10.92 10.63 -9.49
CA ALA A 57 10.78 9.49 -10.39
C ALA A 57 9.44 9.51 -11.14
N VAL A 58 8.31 9.81 -10.46
CA VAL A 58 7.01 10.09 -11.10
C VAL A 58 7.19 11.14 -12.19
N THR A 59 7.72 12.30 -11.83
CA THR A 59 7.90 13.44 -12.76
C THR A 59 8.70 13.03 -14.00
N LYS A 60 9.80 12.29 -13.80
CA LYS A 60 10.68 11.85 -14.87
C LYS A 60 10.01 10.81 -15.78
N LEU A 61 9.29 9.85 -15.22
CA LEU A 61 8.57 8.82 -15.98
C LEU A 61 7.39 9.45 -16.74
N SER A 62 6.69 10.41 -16.14
CA SER A 62 5.56 11.09 -16.75
C SER A 62 5.95 11.86 -18.02
N GLN A 63 7.12 12.48 -18.03
CA GLN A 63 7.62 13.26 -19.18
C GLN A 63 7.83 12.42 -20.45
N THR A 64 8.08 11.12 -20.32
CA THR A 64 8.39 10.24 -21.45
C THR A 64 7.22 9.33 -21.86
N ALA A 65 6.16 9.27 -21.06
CA ALA A 65 5.06 8.33 -21.22
C ALA A 65 3.83 8.89 -21.98
N GLY A 66 3.89 10.12 -22.49
CA GLY A 66 2.80 10.74 -23.26
C GLY A 66 1.51 10.83 -22.44
N ILE A 67 0.39 10.32 -22.97
CA ILE A 67 -0.91 10.33 -22.26
C ILE A 67 -0.83 9.58 -20.93
N LEU A 68 -0.07 8.47 -20.86
CA LEU A 68 0.10 7.71 -19.64
C LEU A 68 0.83 8.52 -18.55
N GLY A 69 1.65 9.49 -18.94
CA GLY A 69 2.33 10.36 -17.98
C GLY A 69 1.36 11.25 -17.20
N ASN A 70 0.35 11.80 -17.87
CA ASN A 70 -0.68 12.59 -17.17
C ASN A 70 -1.49 11.71 -16.20
N ILE A 71 -1.79 10.48 -16.59
CA ILE A 71 -2.50 9.51 -15.74
C ILE A 71 -1.64 9.16 -14.52
N LEU A 72 -0.34 8.97 -14.71
CA LEU A 72 0.60 8.67 -13.63
C LEU A 72 0.69 9.83 -12.63
N GLU A 73 0.83 11.08 -13.10
CA GLU A 73 0.82 12.27 -12.24
C GLU A 73 -0.46 12.37 -11.42
N GLU A 74 -1.62 12.25 -12.08
CA GLU A 74 -2.92 12.32 -11.39
C GLU A 74 -3.04 11.21 -10.36
N ALA A 75 -2.68 9.98 -10.72
CA ALA A 75 -2.74 8.83 -9.82
C ALA A 75 -1.87 9.05 -8.57
N TRP A 76 -0.63 9.50 -8.75
CA TRP A 76 0.28 9.75 -7.64
C TRP A 76 -0.17 10.89 -6.75
N THR A 77 -0.68 12.00 -7.30
CA THR A 77 -1.24 13.08 -6.49
C THR A 77 -2.42 12.61 -5.63
N LEU A 78 -3.24 11.70 -6.13
CA LEU A 78 -4.37 11.14 -5.38
C LEU A 78 -3.92 10.23 -4.26
N LEU A 79 -2.93 9.37 -4.53
CA LEU A 79 -2.30 8.51 -3.53
C LEU A 79 -1.64 9.35 -2.43
N GLU A 80 -0.83 10.34 -2.79
CA GLU A 80 -0.15 11.23 -1.83
C GLU A 80 -1.13 11.99 -0.92
N SER A 81 -2.27 12.43 -1.48
CA SER A 81 -3.27 13.17 -0.70
C SER A 81 -4.03 12.29 0.30
N ASP A 82 -4.15 10.99 0.04
CA ASP A 82 -4.95 9.99 0.78
C ASP A 82 -6.41 10.42 1.11
N ASN A 83 -6.94 11.39 0.35
CA ASN A 83 -8.24 12.00 0.60
C ASN A 83 -9.38 11.32 -0.17
N SER A 84 -9.06 10.40 -1.08
CA SER A 84 -10.06 9.66 -1.86
C SER A 84 -10.24 8.24 -1.31
N LEU A 85 -11.48 7.75 -1.37
CA LEU A 85 -11.79 6.36 -1.01
C LEU A 85 -10.95 5.38 -1.83
N GLU A 86 -10.74 5.67 -3.11
CA GLU A 86 -9.91 4.83 -3.98
C GLU A 86 -8.44 4.77 -3.50
N ALA A 87 -7.85 5.88 -3.07
CA ALA A 87 -6.50 5.89 -2.50
C ALA A 87 -6.43 5.08 -1.19
N GLN A 88 -7.42 5.25 -0.31
CA GLN A 88 -7.51 4.49 0.93
C GLN A 88 -7.67 2.98 0.70
N ILE A 89 -8.44 2.59 -0.32
CA ILE A 89 -8.55 1.19 -0.77
C ILE A 89 -7.18 0.67 -1.21
N VAL A 90 -6.43 1.42 -2.02
CA VAL A 90 -5.11 1.00 -2.50
C VAL A 90 -4.11 0.88 -1.35
N HIS A 91 -4.02 1.86 -0.45
CA HIS A 91 -3.16 1.77 0.74
C HIS A 91 -3.54 0.61 1.66
N ALA A 92 -4.83 0.28 1.75
CA ALA A 92 -5.28 -0.89 2.50
C ALA A 92 -4.89 -2.21 1.80
N CYS A 93 -4.95 -2.26 0.48
CA CYS A 93 -4.47 -3.41 -0.30
C CYS A 93 -2.95 -3.57 -0.21
N ASP A 94 -2.16 -2.50 -0.33
CA ASP A 94 -0.69 -2.52 -0.18
C ASP A 94 -0.28 -3.11 1.18
N ARG A 95 -0.86 -2.60 2.27
CA ARG A 95 -0.55 -3.12 3.61
C ARG A 95 -1.00 -4.57 3.82
N LEU A 96 -2.11 -4.98 3.18
CA LEU A 96 -2.54 -6.38 3.20
C LEU A 96 -1.54 -7.26 2.44
N GLU A 97 -1.09 -6.84 1.26
CA GLU A 97 -0.10 -7.54 0.44
C GLU A 97 1.15 -7.83 1.27
N THR A 98 1.69 -6.81 1.96
CA THR A 98 2.89 -7.00 2.78
C THR A 98 2.67 -7.99 3.92
N SER A 99 1.45 -8.01 4.49
CA SER A 99 1.08 -8.96 5.55
C SER A 99 0.98 -10.39 5.04
N VAL A 100 0.46 -10.56 3.82
CA VAL A 100 0.39 -11.85 3.13
C VAL A 100 1.80 -12.33 2.78
N GLN A 101 2.67 -11.46 2.27
CA GLN A 101 4.05 -11.80 1.96
C GLN A 101 4.82 -12.28 3.20
N ALA A 102 4.64 -11.60 4.35
CA ALA A 102 5.21 -12.04 5.62
C ALA A 102 4.71 -13.43 6.03
N LEU A 103 3.42 -13.73 5.83
CA LEU A 103 2.85 -15.05 6.10
C LEU A 103 3.45 -16.12 5.19
N GLU A 104 3.61 -15.84 3.90
CA GLU A 104 4.23 -16.76 2.95
C GLU A 104 5.64 -17.15 3.38
N TYR A 105 6.45 -16.20 3.84
CA TYR A 105 7.77 -16.51 4.39
C TYR A 105 7.69 -17.39 5.64
N VAL A 106 6.78 -17.11 6.58
CA VAL A 106 6.59 -17.97 7.76
C VAL A 106 6.22 -19.40 7.35
N MET A 107 5.31 -19.54 6.36
CA MET A 107 4.92 -20.86 5.84
C MET A 107 6.08 -21.58 5.13
N GLN A 108 7.07 -20.87 4.64
CA GLN A 108 8.31 -21.43 4.08
C GLN A 108 9.35 -21.81 5.15
N GLY A 109 9.05 -21.62 6.44
CA GLY A 109 9.90 -22.02 7.57
C GLY A 109 10.77 -20.88 8.14
N TYR A 110 10.54 -19.64 7.71
CA TYR A 110 11.15 -18.48 8.37
C TYR A 110 10.51 -18.24 9.74
N ARG A 111 11.27 -17.63 10.64
CA ARG A 111 10.82 -17.41 12.02
C ARG A 111 9.83 -16.24 12.09
N PRO A 112 8.62 -16.40 12.65
CA PRO A 112 7.61 -15.33 12.71
C PRO A 112 8.13 -14.03 13.32
N GLU A 113 9.07 -14.10 14.27
CA GLU A 113 9.62 -12.93 14.96
C GLU A 113 10.44 -12.02 14.05
N GLN A 114 10.93 -12.54 12.91
CA GLN A 114 11.62 -11.75 11.89
C GLN A 114 10.67 -10.75 11.20
N PHE A 115 9.36 -11.00 11.27
CA PHE A 115 8.33 -10.20 10.61
C PHE A 115 7.47 -9.37 11.58
N ASN A 116 7.92 -9.22 12.84
CA ASN A 116 7.20 -8.48 13.88
C ASN A 116 6.77 -7.06 13.48
N GLU A 117 7.53 -6.38 12.63
CA GLU A 117 7.15 -5.05 12.14
C GLU A 117 5.96 -5.08 11.18
N PHE A 118 5.88 -6.12 10.34
CA PHE A 118 4.74 -6.35 9.45
C PHE A 118 3.48 -6.72 10.24
N TRP A 119 3.62 -7.52 11.31
CA TRP A 119 2.51 -7.84 12.22
C TRP A 119 1.96 -6.60 12.95
N LYS A 120 2.85 -5.70 13.37
CA LYS A 120 2.45 -4.41 13.96
C LYS A 120 1.73 -3.52 12.94
N ALA A 121 2.21 -3.49 11.69
CA ALA A 121 1.56 -2.73 10.62
C ALA A 121 0.15 -3.28 10.30
N ALA A 122 -0.01 -4.61 10.22
CA ALA A 122 -1.30 -5.27 10.04
C ALA A 122 -2.30 -4.93 11.16
N LYS A 123 -1.82 -4.88 12.41
CA LYS A 123 -2.65 -4.47 13.56
C LYS A 123 -3.06 -3.00 13.47
N ALA A 124 -2.14 -2.10 13.14
CA ALA A 124 -2.45 -0.68 12.98
C ALA A 124 -3.46 -0.44 11.85
N GLN A 125 -3.37 -1.20 10.76
CA GLN A 125 -4.35 -1.16 9.68
C GLN A 125 -5.76 -1.55 10.13
N LYS A 126 -5.88 -2.57 11.00
CA LYS A 126 -7.16 -2.98 11.59
C LYS A 126 -7.79 -1.87 12.45
N GLU A 127 -6.97 -1.05 13.10
CA GLU A 127 -7.42 0.01 14.02
C GLU A 127 -7.70 1.35 13.33
N GLY A 128 -7.08 1.62 12.18
CA GLY A 128 -7.14 2.92 11.50
C GLY A 128 -7.88 2.94 10.15
N ALA A 129 -8.37 1.81 9.65
CA ALA A 129 -9.11 1.75 8.38
C ALA A 129 -10.56 2.23 8.55
N MET A 130 -11.12 2.80 7.47
CA MET A 130 -12.57 3.05 7.36
C MET A 130 -13.34 1.77 7.65
N ASP A 131 -14.46 1.88 8.38
CA ASP A 131 -15.19 0.73 8.95
C ASP A 131 -15.53 -0.34 7.90
N GLU A 132 -15.97 0.04 6.71
CA GLU A 132 -16.33 -0.90 5.65
C GLU A 132 -15.11 -1.63 5.06
N ILE A 133 -13.96 -0.94 4.97
CA ILE A 133 -12.68 -1.56 4.57
C ILE A 133 -12.25 -2.55 5.64
N ALA A 134 -12.27 -2.13 6.91
CA ALA A 134 -11.89 -2.97 8.04
C ALA A 134 -12.76 -4.24 8.12
N GLN A 135 -14.08 -4.13 7.93
CA GLN A 135 -14.99 -5.28 7.93
C GLN A 135 -14.65 -6.33 6.86
N ILE A 136 -14.12 -5.92 5.71
CA ILE A 136 -13.74 -6.84 4.63
C ILE A 136 -12.35 -7.46 4.90
N LEU A 137 -11.42 -6.68 5.43
CA LEU A 137 -10.04 -7.13 5.63
C LEU A 137 -9.83 -7.93 6.92
N ASN A 138 -10.54 -7.59 8.00
CA ASN A 138 -10.34 -8.17 9.32
C ASN A 138 -10.44 -9.71 9.37
N PRO A 139 -11.39 -10.37 8.69
CA PRO A 139 -11.44 -11.83 8.67
C PRO A 139 -10.15 -12.46 8.13
N LEU A 140 -9.53 -11.85 7.12
CA LEU A 140 -8.26 -12.32 6.57
C LEU A 140 -7.09 -11.98 7.50
N LEU A 141 -7.05 -10.76 8.03
CA LEU A 141 -6.03 -10.33 8.99
C LEU A 141 -6.04 -11.17 10.28
N ASP A 142 -7.20 -11.60 10.75
CA ASP A 142 -7.32 -12.46 11.93
C ASP A 142 -6.79 -13.87 11.65
N ARG A 143 -7.00 -14.42 10.44
CA ARG A 143 -6.36 -15.69 10.03
C ARG A 143 -4.84 -15.59 9.93
N ILE A 144 -4.30 -14.44 9.52
CA ILE A 144 -2.84 -14.21 9.48
C ILE A 144 -2.25 -14.23 10.90
N LYS A 145 -2.99 -13.80 11.92
CA LYS A 145 -2.51 -13.79 13.31
C LYS A 145 -2.24 -15.18 13.88
N ASP A 146 -2.95 -16.20 13.39
CA ASP A 146 -2.77 -17.58 13.84
C ASP A 146 -1.37 -18.13 13.53
N TYR A 147 -0.60 -17.46 12.67
CA TYR A 147 0.75 -17.84 12.27
C TYR A 147 1.85 -16.96 12.90
N GLN A 148 1.48 -16.07 13.83
CA GLN A 148 2.42 -15.14 14.48
C GLN A 148 3.08 -15.72 15.74
N SER A 149 2.68 -16.91 16.18
CA SER A 149 3.13 -17.59 17.41
C SER A 149 3.92 -18.85 17.14
#